data_AF-M4H1W3-F1
#
_entry.id   AF-M4H1W3-F1
#
_cell.length_a   1.000
_cell.length_b   1.000
_cell.length_c   1.000
_cell.angle_alpha   90.00
_cell.angle_beta   90.00
_cell.angle_gamma   90.00
#
_symmetry.space_group_name_H-M   'P 1'
#
loop_
_entity.id
_entity.type
_entity.pdbx_description
1 polymer ?
#
loop_
_entity_poly.entity_id
_entity_poly.type
_entity_poly.pdbx_seq_one_letter_code
_entity_poly.pdbx_strand_id
1 'polypeptide(L)'
;MRCLLFLVLLFTTEAWSPVVRNTFVPIDLESTPLQIKTNSAAGSGEWIYFDVYTADAQYIARVQVRFESQIRCYISSCTSGGTNFTVQPGDEVEKTWTFRKTTTVLIIECNGVEVLNYKFSD
;
A
#
# COMPACT_ATOMS: atom_id res chain seq x y z
N MET A 1 -44.45 -12.82 23.74
CA MET A 1 -43.77 -12.04 22.68
C MET A 1 -42.37 -12.61 22.49
N ARG A 2 -42.06 -13.18 21.33
CA ARG A 2 -40.73 -13.72 21.01
C ARG A 2 -39.92 -12.61 20.35
N CYS A 3 -38.88 -12.15 21.04
CA CYS A 3 -37.95 -11.14 20.52
C CYS A 3 -37.03 -11.83 19.51
N LEU A 4 -37.28 -11.64 18.21
CA LEU A 4 -36.39 -12.06 17.14
C LEU A 4 -35.22 -11.07 17.07
N LEU A 5 -34.06 -11.47 17.61
CA LEU A 5 -32.79 -10.78 17.40
C LEU A 5 -32.38 -11.00 15.93
N PHE A 6 -32.69 -10.02 15.08
CA PHE A 6 -32.04 -9.92 13.77
C PHE A 6 -30.63 -9.39 13.97
N LEU A 7 -29.65 -10.30 14.00
CA LEU A 7 -28.25 -9.93 13.83
C LEU A 7 -28.08 -9.48 12.37
N VAL A 8 -28.22 -8.19 12.11
CA VAL A 8 -27.86 -7.61 10.82
C VAL A 8 -26.34 -7.60 10.74
N LEU A 9 -25.78 -8.63 10.11
CA LEU A 9 -24.40 -8.59 9.62
C LEU A 9 -24.35 -7.50 8.53
N LEU A 10 -23.97 -6.29 8.92
CA LEU A 10 -23.59 -5.25 7.98
C LEU A 10 -22.31 -5.75 7.28
N PHE A 11 -22.47 -6.38 6.12
CA PHE A 11 -21.37 -6.53 5.18
C PHE A 11 -21.07 -5.12 4.67
N THR A 12 -20.09 -4.45 5.28
CA THR A 12 -19.47 -3.28 4.67
C THR A 12 -18.77 -3.76 3.41
N THR A 13 -19.41 -3.57 2.26
CA THR A 13 -18.70 -3.55 1.00
C THR A 13 -17.71 -2.39 1.13
N GLU A 14 -16.44 -2.66 1.40
CA GLU A 14 -15.38 -1.64 1.35
C GLU A 14 -15.39 -1.01 -0.03
N ALA A 15 -15.99 0.18 -0.12
CA ALA A 15 -16.07 0.93 -1.35
C ALA A 15 -14.70 1.57 -1.58
N TRP A 16 -14.09 1.26 -2.72
CA TRP A 16 -12.87 1.93 -3.17
C TRP A 16 -13.13 3.43 -3.28
N SER A 17 -12.28 4.23 -2.64
CA SER A 17 -12.31 5.68 -2.77
C SER A 17 -11.42 6.12 -3.94
N PRO A 18 -11.83 7.13 -4.73
CA PRO A 18 -10.97 7.69 -5.74
C PRO A 18 -9.76 8.40 -5.09
N VAL A 19 -8.61 8.34 -5.77
CA VAL A 19 -7.41 9.03 -5.29
C VAL A 19 -7.57 10.54 -5.44
N VAL A 20 -7.47 11.26 -4.32
CA VAL A 20 -7.42 12.73 -4.29
C VAL A 20 -6.03 13.15 -3.86
N ARG A 21 -5.33 13.91 -4.72
CA ARG A 21 -3.98 14.41 -4.40
C ARG A 21 -4.01 15.31 -3.16
N ASN A 22 -2.92 15.29 -2.40
CA ASN A 22 -2.72 16.13 -1.21
C ASN A 22 -3.83 15.98 -0.16
N THR A 23 -4.40 14.78 -0.04
CA THR A 23 -5.44 14.47 0.95
C THR A 23 -4.92 13.42 1.92
N PHE A 24 -5.08 13.68 3.22
CA PHE A 24 -4.76 12.70 4.25
C PHE A 24 -5.80 11.59 4.26
N VAL A 25 -5.32 10.35 4.32
CA VAL A 25 -6.14 9.18 4.63
C VAL A 25 -5.92 8.89 6.12
N PRO A 26 -6.95 8.97 6.98
CA PRO A 26 -6.81 8.82 8.43
C PRO A 26 -6.70 7.35 8.83
N ILE A 27 -5.65 6.69 8.37
CA ILE A 27 -5.35 5.29 8.69
C ILE A 27 -4.04 5.22 9.48
N ASP A 28 -4.02 4.32 10.45
CA ASP A 28 -2.79 3.85 11.05
C ASP A 28 -2.30 2.63 10.26
N LEU A 29 -1.13 2.77 9.63
CA LEU A 29 -0.54 1.76 8.75
C LEU A 29 -0.06 0.51 9.53
N GLU A 30 0.08 0.61 10.86
CA GLU A 30 0.40 -0.54 11.73
C GLU A 30 -0.84 -1.35 12.09
N SER A 31 -2.01 -0.72 12.21
CA SER A 31 -3.27 -1.41 12.50
C SER A 31 -4.04 -1.82 11.25
N THR A 32 -3.88 -1.09 10.15
CA THR A 32 -4.72 -1.21 8.95
C THR A 32 -3.87 -1.13 7.68
N PRO A 33 -3.87 -2.18 6.84
CA PRO A 33 -3.15 -2.14 5.58
C PRO A 33 -3.70 -1.07 4.65
N LEU A 34 -2.81 -0.35 3.96
CA LEU A 34 -3.22 0.53 2.87
C LEU A 34 -3.33 -0.30 1.59
N GLN A 35 -4.46 -0.18 0.89
CA GLN A 35 -4.64 -0.81 -0.42
C GLN A 35 -4.80 0.21 -1.54
N ILE A 36 -4.13 -0.04 -2.66
CA ILE A 36 -4.15 0.84 -3.85
C ILE A 36 -4.39 -0.03 -5.09
N LYS A 37 -5.33 0.39 -5.93
CA LYS A 37 -5.58 -0.24 -7.24
C LYS A 37 -4.90 0.53 -8.36
N THR A 38 -4.32 -0.21 -9.30
CA THR A 38 -3.72 0.35 -10.53
C THR A 38 -3.93 -0.59 -11.70
N ASN A 39 -3.96 -0.03 -12.91
CA ASN A 39 -3.85 -0.77 -14.17
C ASN A 39 -2.49 -0.57 -14.87
N SER A 40 -1.48 -0.09 -14.13
CA SER A 40 -0.16 0.24 -14.66
C SER A 40 0.63 -1.01 -15.09
N ALA A 41 1.24 -0.93 -16.27
CA ALA A 41 2.08 -1.98 -16.85
C ALA A 41 3.56 -1.77 -16.48
N ALA A 42 4.33 -2.85 -16.38
CA ALA A 42 5.78 -2.75 -16.25
C ALA A 42 6.38 -1.99 -17.45
N GLY A 43 7.31 -1.08 -17.19
CA GLY A 43 7.93 -0.22 -18.20
C GLY A 43 7.11 1.01 -18.60
N SER A 44 5.93 1.25 -18.02
CA SER A 44 5.12 2.44 -18.34
C SER A 44 5.74 3.75 -17.84
N GLY A 45 6.64 3.69 -16.85
CA GLY A 45 7.19 4.87 -16.18
C GLY A 45 6.23 5.53 -15.19
N GLU A 46 5.06 4.93 -14.96
CA GLU A 46 4.10 5.38 -13.97
C GLU A 46 4.54 5.04 -12.55
N TRP A 47 3.87 5.62 -11.56
CA TRP A 47 4.18 5.39 -10.15
C TRP A 47 2.96 5.48 -9.25
N ILE A 48 2.98 4.65 -8.21
CA ILE A 48 2.16 4.84 -7.01
C ILE A 48 3.04 5.55 -6.00
N TYR A 49 2.51 6.54 -5.29
CA TYR A 49 3.16 7.03 -4.09
C TYR A 49 2.18 7.50 -3.04
N PHE A 50 2.59 7.40 -1.78
CA PHE A 50 1.95 8.05 -0.66
C PHE A 50 3.00 8.54 0.33
N ASP A 51 2.65 9.61 1.03
CA ASP A 51 3.46 10.19 2.09
C ASP A 51 2.93 9.71 3.45
N VAL A 52 3.84 9.29 4.32
CA VAL A 52 3.56 8.80 5.67
C VAL A 52 3.88 9.93 6.64
N TYR A 53 2.96 10.17 7.56
CA TYR A 53 3.06 11.24 8.56
C TYR A 53 2.83 10.68 9.97
N THR A 54 3.35 11.39 10.97
CA THR A 54 2.95 11.20 12.36
C THR A 54 1.50 11.68 12.57
N ALA A 55 0.90 11.33 13.72
CA ALA A 55 -0.42 11.83 14.10
C ALA A 55 -0.50 13.37 14.15
N ASP A 56 0.62 14.03 14.45
CA ASP A 56 0.75 15.49 14.48
C ASP A 56 1.10 16.10 13.09
N ALA A 57 0.88 15.34 12.01
CA ALA A 57 1.15 15.73 10.62
C ALA A 57 2.62 16.08 10.31
N GLN A 58 3.58 15.49 11.04
CA GLN A 58 5.01 15.59 10.67
C GLN A 58 5.36 14.54 9.64
N TYR A 59 6.01 14.96 8.54
CA TYR A 59 6.43 14.05 7.48
C TYR A 59 7.48 13.04 7.99
N ILE A 60 7.26 11.77 7.71
CA ILE A 60 8.18 10.67 8.05
C ILE A 60 8.92 10.20 6.79
N ALA A 61 8.17 9.74 5.80
CA ALA A 61 8.73 9.15 4.59
C ALA A 61 7.72 9.13 3.44
N ARG A 62 8.23 8.98 2.23
CA ARG A 62 7.47 8.65 1.02
C ARG A 62 7.75 7.21 0.64
N VAL A 63 6.69 6.45 0.41
CA VAL A 63 6.75 5.14 -0.23
C VAL A 63 6.31 5.29 -1.68
N GLN A 64 7.11 4.78 -2.62
CA GLN A 64 6.80 4.78 -4.05
C GLN A 64 6.97 3.39 -4.64
N VAL A 65 6.07 3.00 -5.53
CA VAL A 65 6.26 1.86 -6.44
C VAL A 65 6.39 2.43 -7.84
N ARG A 66 7.49 2.15 -8.52
CA ARG A 66 7.79 2.66 -9.87
C ARG A 66 7.67 1.56 -10.90
N PHE A 67 6.82 1.78 -11.90
CA PHE A 67 6.54 0.86 -13.00
C PHE A 67 7.58 1.00 -14.12
N GLU A 68 8.84 0.80 -13.76
CA GLU A 68 9.93 0.69 -14.71
C GLU A 68 9.96 -0.71 -15.34
N SER A 69 10.91 -0.99 -16.24
CA SER A 69 11.04 -2.32 -16.85
C SER A 69 11.20 -3.43 -15.80
N GLN A 70 11.90 -3.10 -14.71
CA GLN A 70 11.87 -3.86 -13.47
C GLN A 70 11.16 -3.01 -12.41
N ILE A 71 10.02 -3.47 -11.93
CA ILE A 71 9.25 -2.73 -10.92
C ILE A 71 10.04 -2.74 -9.62
N ARG A 72 10.19 -1.55 -9.04
CA ARG A 72 10.97 -1.32 -7.82
C ARG A 72 10.24 -0.42 -6.85
N CYS A 73 10.56 -0.56 -5.58
CA CYS A 73 10.07 0.30 -4.51
C CYS A 73 11.12 1.35 -4.15
N TYR A 74 10.69 2.55 -3.78
CA TYR A 74 11.53 3.58 -3.20
C TYR A 74 10.92 4.03 -1.89
N ILE A 75 11.70 3.96 -0.81
CA ILE A 75 11.34 4.48 0.51
C ILE A 75 12.29 5.64 0.78
N SER A 76 11.76 6.86 0.84
CA SER A 76 12.59 8.05 1.05
C SER A 76 13.36 7.96 2.36
N SER A 77 14.60 8.42 2.38
CA SER A 77 15.50 8.37 3.54
C SER A 77 15.94 6.96 3.97
N CYS A 78 15.32 5.89 3.47
CA CYS A 78 15.72 4.49 3.73
C CYS A 78 16.45 3.86 2.54
N THR A 79 16.21 4.35 1.31
CA THR A 79 16.80 3.78 0.09
C THR A 79 17.48 4.87 -0.75
N SER A 80 18.69 4.60 -1.26
CA SER A 80 19.47 5.54 -2.08
C SER A 80 19.19 5.44 -3.59
N GLY A 81 18.67 4.30 -4.06
CA GLY A 81 18.37 4.04 -5.48
C GLY A 81 17.11 3.19 -5.71
N GLY A 82 16.28 3.04 -4.68
CA GLY A 82 15.20 2.07 -4.63
C GLY A 82 15.67 0.66 -4.24
N THR A 83 14.71 -0.17 -3.85
CA THR A 83 14.89 -1.59 -3.59
C THR A 83 14.15 -2.40 -4.65
N ASN A 84 14.81 -3.42 -5.17
CA ASN A 84 14.17 -4.35 -6.10
C ASN A 84 13.19 -5.24 -5.35
N PHE A 85 12.09 -5.61 -6.01
CA PHE A 85 11.21 -6.64 -5.51
C PHE A 85 11.87 -8.02 -5.60
N THR A 86 11.65 -8.85 -4.59
CA THR A 86 12.12 -10.24 -4.54
C THR A 86 11.40 -11.08 -5.60
N VAL A 87 10.12 -10.79 -5.82
CA VAL A 87 9.27 -11.36 -6.86
C VAL A 87 8.66 -10.20 -7.65
N GLN A 88 8.78 -10.23 -8.98
CA GLN A 88 8.13 -9.22 -9.81
C GLN A 88 6.61 -9.48 -9.86
N PRO A 89 5.78 -8.43 -9.81
CA PRO A 89 4.35 -8.53 -10.09
C PRO A 89 4.09 -9.19 -11.45
N GLY A 90 2.96 -9.90 -11.56
CA GLY A 90 2.51 -10.45 -12.83
C GLY A 90 2.10 -9.37 -13.84
N ASP A 91 1.79 -9.81 -15.06
CA ASP A 91 1.37 -8.97 -16.18
C ASP A 91 -0.15 -8.70 -16.17
N GLU A 92 -0.85 -9.03 -15.10
CA GLU A 92 -2.29 -8.77 -14.98
C GLU A 92 -2.57 -7.28 -15.15
N VAL A 93 -3.61 -6.94 -15.90
CA VAL A 93 -3.98 -5.53 -16.10
C VAL A 93 -4.28 -4.89 -14.75
N GLU A 94 -5.24 -5.45 -14.02
CA GLU A 94 -5.66 -4.94 -12.71
C GLU A 94 -4.76 -5.46 -11.60
N LYS A 95 -4.16 -4.55 -10.84
CA LYS A 95 -3.29 -4.85 -9.70
C LYS A 95 -3.84 -4.21 -8.44
N THR A 96 -3.92 -5.00 -7.38
CA THR A 96 -4.17 -4.53 -6.01
C THR A 96 -2.89 -4.62 -5.22
N TRP A 97 -2.39 -3.46 -4.80
CA TRP A 97 -1.21 -3.32 -3.96
C TRP A 97 -1.64 -3.22 -2.51
N THR A 98 -1.08 -4.05 -1.64
CA THR A 98 -1.31 -3.99 -0.19
C THR A 98 0.00 -3.62 0.50
N PHE A 99 -0.03 -2.55 1.29
CA PHE A 99 1.10 -2.07 2.09
C PHE A 99 0.79 -2.30 3.56
N ARG A 100 1.64 -3.06 4.25
CA ARG A 100 1.54 -3.34 5.69
C ARG A 100 2.79 -2.84 6.37
N LYS A 101 2.64 -2.08 7.44
CA LYS A 101 3.75 -1.66 8.29
C LYS A 101 3.66 -2.37 9.63
N THR A 102 4.81 -2.71 10.19
CA THR A 102 4.95 -2.97 11.62
C THR A 102 5.95 -1.98 12.19
N THR A 103 6.30 -2.12 13.46
CA THR A 103 7.37 -1.34 14.08
C THR A 103 8.73 -1.53 13.40
N THR A 104 8.97 -2.66 12.72
CA THR A 104 10.30 -3.02 12.18
C THR A 104 10.32 -3.37 10.70
N VAL A 105 9.17 -3.57 10.06
CA VAL A 105 9.12 -3.94 8.64
C VAL A 105 8.05 -3.19 7.84
N LEU A 106 8.33 -3.00 6.56
CA LEU A 106 7.35 -2.68 5.53
C LEU A 106 7.21 -3.89 4.60
N ILE A 107 6.00 -4.43 4.51
CA ILE A 107 5.64 -5.52 3.60
C ILE A 107 4.77 -4.96 2.49
N ILE A 108 5.09 -5.32 1.24
CA ILE A 108 4.31 -4.97 0.05
C ILE A 108 3.89 -6.25 -0.65
N GLU A 109 2.60 -6.36 -0.91
CA GLU A 109 2.00 -7.43 -1.71
C GLU A 109 1.41 -6.85 -3.00
N CYS A 110 1.48 -7.60 -4.10
CA CYS A 110 0.72 -7.32 -5.32
C CYS A 110 -0.16 -8.54 -5.62
N ASN A 111 -1.47 -8.34 -5.73
CA ASN A 111 -2.45 -9.41 -5.98
C ASN A 111 -2.31 -10.59 -4.99
N GLY A 112 -1.98 -10.30 -3.73
CA GLY A 112 -1.79 -11.30 -2.67
C GLY A 112 -0.43 -12.01 -2.66
N VAL A 113 0.47 -11.66 -3.58
CA VAL A 113 1.85 -12.17 -3.60
C VAL A 113 2.78 -11.16 -2.94
N GLU A 114 3.55 -11.58 -1.94
CA GLU A 114 4.59 -10.75 -1.33
C GLU A 114 5.68 -10.42 -2.37
N VAL A 115 5.87 -9.14 -2.65
CA VAL A 115 6.90 -8.64 -3.58
C VAL A 115 8.03 -7.92 -2.85
N LEU A 116 7.79 -7.47 -1.61
CA LEU A 116 8.80 -6.85 -0.76
C LEU A 116 8.56 -7.16 0.72
N ASN A 117 9.63 -7.46 1.44
CA ASN A 117 9.70 -7.49 2.89
C ASN A 117 10.93 -6.70 3.35
N TYR A 118 10.75 -5.39 3.54
CA TYR A 118 11.83 -4.46 3.85
C TYR A 118 11.95 -4.29 5.36
N LYS A 119 13.10 -4.66 5.91
CA LYS A 119 13.42 -4.42 7.33
C LYS A 119 13.97 -3.02 7.50
N PHE A 120 13.41 -2.25 8.43
CA PHE A 120 13.96 -0.96 8.82
C PHE A 120 15.31 -1.17 9.52
N SER A 121 16.28 -0.33 9.19
CA SER A 121 17.54 -0.26 9.94
C SER A 121 17.31 0.52 11.23
N ASP A 122 17.88 0.03 12.34
CA ASP A 122 17.96 0.76 13.61
C ASP A 122 18.78 2.05 13.50
#